data_AF-F4SAH0-F1
#
_entry.id   AF-F4SAH0-F1
#
_cell.length_a   1.000
_cell.length_b   1.000
_cell.length_c   1.000
_cell.angle_alpha   90.00
_cell.angle_beta   90.00
_cell.angle_gamma   90.00
#
_symmetry.space_group_name_H-M   'P 1'
#
loop_
_entity.id
_entity.type
_entity.pdbx_description
1 polymer ?
#
loop_
_entity_poly.entity_id
_entity_poly.type
_entity_poly.pdbx_seq_one_letter_code
_entity_poly.pdbx_strand_id
1 'polypeptide(L)'
;MAYKRTNPIFFLALVLLIAGDFGSHIFADANSIECNVYWEGPASYNGNKNKCITVNGDGVKTTYICTACYRGDGKPASAKDCVGPHPLSSKGAFTCDAAMDENPTTSPKRPIFCFHYNAQHVRETYRCVSRHLNQQCPSEQCKVQGT
;
A
#
# COMPACT_ATOMS: atom_id res chain seq x y z
N MET A 1 2.20 -48.59 -31.86
CA MET A 1 1.91 -47.66 -30.76
C MET A 1 1.20 -46.45 -31.36
N ALA A 2 -0.09 -46.28 -31.09
CA ALA A 2 -0.88 -45.18 -31.67
C ALA A 2 -0.60 -43.90 -30.87
N TYR A 3 0.04 -42.92 -31.52
CA TYR A 3 0.29 -41.60 -30.93
C TYR A 3 -1.07 -40.90 -30.76
N LYS A 4 -1.59 -40.81 -29.53
CA LYS A 4 -2.81 -40.05 -29.24
C LYS A 4 -2.52 -38.59 -29.49
N ARG A 5 -3.11 -38.05 -30.55
CA ARG A 5 -3.03 -36.64 -30.93
C ARG A 5 -3.67 -35.81 -29.82
N THR A 6 -2.87 -35.22 -28.95
CA THR A 6 -3.34 -34.40 -27.83
C THR A 6 -4.06 -33.18 -28.39
N ASN A 7 -5.26 -32.89 -27.88
CA ASN A 7 -6.14 -31.86 -28.44
C ASN A 7 -5.57 -30.46 -28.13
N PRO A 8 -5.20 -29.65 -29.13
CA PRO A 8 -4.58 -28.33 -28.94
C PRO A 8 -5.47 -27.35 -28.16
N ILE A 9 -6.78 -27.58 -28.13
CA ILE A 9 -7.74 -26.76 -27.38
C ILE A 9 -7.48 -26.83 -25.87
N PHE A 10 -7.05 -27.98 -25.34
CA PHE A 10 -6.72 -28.12 -23.93
C PHE A 10 -5.50 -27.29 -23.53
N PHE A 11 -4.50 -27.20 -24.41
CA PHE A 11 -3.32 -26.38 -24.14
C PHE A 11 -3.64 -24.88 -24.19
N LEU A 12 -4.50 -24.44 -25.12
CA LEU A 12 -4.96 -23.05 -25.18
C LEU A 12 -5.77 -22.65 -23.94
N ALA A 13 -6.67 -23.53 -23.48
CA ALA A 13 -7.44 -23.30 -22.26
C ALA A 13 -6.54 -23.23 -21.01
N LEU A 14 -5.53 -24.10 -20.93
CA LEU A 14 -4.56 -24.09 -19.83
C LEU A 14 -3.73 -22.79 -19.81
N VAL A 15 -3.26 -22.31 -20.97
CA VAL A 15 -2.50 -21.06 -21.07
C VAL A 15 -3.36 -19.85 -20.66
N LEU A 16 -4.64 -19.82 -21.03
CA LEU A 16 -5.56 -18.75 -20.62
C LEU A 16 -5.85 -18.78 -19.12
N LEU A 17 -6.00 -19.97 -18.52
CA LEU A 17 -6.20 -20.11 -17.08
C LEU A 17 -4.95 -19.71 -16.29
N ILE A 18 -3.75 -20.10 -16.74
CA ILE A 18 -2.50 -19.70 -16.11
C ILE A 18 -2.27 -18.19 -16.24
N ALA A 19 -2.49 -17.60 -17.42
CA ALA A 19 -2.35 -16.15 -17.60
C ALA A 19 -3.38 -15.33 -16.82
N GLY A 20 -4.60 -15.86 -16.66
CA GLY A 20 -5.67 -15.20 -15.90
C GLY A 20 -5.47 -15.26 -14.38
N ASP A 21 -5.00 -16.41 -13.86
CA ASP A 21 -4.87 -16.64 -12.41
C ASP A 21 -3.56 -16.06 -11.83
N PHE A 22 -2.49 -16.02 -12.63
CA PHE A 22 -1.25 -15.35 -12.23
C PHE A 22 -1.25 -13.83 -12.46
N GLY A 23 -2.08 -13.33 -13.39
CA GLY A 23 -2.13 -11.91 -13.73
C GLY A 23 -2.56 -10.99 -12.58
N SER A 24 -3.29 -11.51 -11.59
CA SER A 24 -3.76 -10.77 -10.42
C SER A 24 -2.75 -10.69 -9.28
N HIS A 25 -1.71 -11.56 -9.27
CA HIS A 25 -0.75 -11.68 -8.16
C HIS A 25 0.73 -11.44 -8.55
N ILE A 26 1.07 -11.32 -9.84
CA ILE A 26 2.46 -11.11 -10.30
C ILE A 26 3.00 -9.68 -10.04
N PHE A 27 2.16 -8.69 -9.74
CA PHE A 27 2.62 -7.29 -9.59
C PHE A 27 2.95 -6.88 -8.14
N ALA A 28 3.25 -7.83 -7.26
CA ALA A 28 4.04 -7.52 -6.09
C ALA A 28 5.49 -7.37 -6.56
N ASP A 29 5.98 -6.15 -6.69
CA ASP A 29 7.42 -5.91 -6.86
C ASP A 29 8.11 -6.55 -5.65
N ALA A 30 8.74 -7.71 -5.87
CA ALA A 30 9.38 -8.51 -4.85
C ALA A 30 10.49 -7.75 -4.12
N ASN A 31 10.91 -6.60 -4.65
CA ASN A 31 11.94 -5.75 -4.08
C ASN A 31 11.36 -4.50 -3.40
N SER A 32 10.08 -4.47 -3.04
CA SER A 32 9.48 -3.34 -2.33
C SER A 32 9.24 -3.59 -0.84
N ILE A 33 9.49 -2.56 -0.02
CA ILE A 33 9.15 -2.51 1.40
C ILE A 33 7.71 -2.02 1.51
N GLU A 34 6.86 -2.80 2.18
CA GLU A 34 5.48 -2.41 2.45
C GLU A 34 5.37 -1.65 3.79
N CYS A 35 4.87 -0.42 3.73
CA CYS A 35 4.73 0.47 4.88
C CYS A 35 3.44 0.19 5.65
N ASN A 36 3.41 -0.92 6.39
CA ASN A 36 2.22 -1.44 7.06
C ASN A 36 1.89 -0.74 8.39
N VAL A 37 2.81 0.03 8.98
CA VAL A 37 2.59 0.79 10.24
C VAL A 37 2.39 2.27 9.96
N TYR A 38 3.30 2.87 9.20
CA TYR A 38 3.30 4.31 8.94
C TYR A 38 3.95 4.60 7.60
N TRP A 39 3.45 5.61 6.89
CA TRP A 39 4.21 6.25 5.83
C TRP A 39 3.89 7.74 5.76
N GLU A 40 4.86 8.52 5.30
CA GLU A 40 4.66 9.92 4.94
C GLU A 40 5.47 10.27 3.69
N GLY A 41 4.91 11.19 2.91
CA GLY A 41 5.63 11.79 1.79
C GLY A 41 6.78 12.70 2.23
N PRO A 42 7.52 13.26 1.26
CA PRO A 42 8.60 14.19 1.53
C PRO A 42 8.08 15.49 2.15
N ALA A 43 8.74 15.93 3.23
CA ALA A 43 8.45 17.17 3.92
C ALA A 43 9.75 17.85 4.40
N SER A 44 9.71 19.15 4.65
CA SER A 44 10.89 19.89 5.10
C SER A 44 11.49 19.34 6.40
N TYR A 45 10.64 18.90 7.33
CA TYR A 45 11.06 18.34 8.62
C TYR A 45 11.67 16.94 8.54
N ASN A 46 11.50 16.21 7.44
CA ASN A 46 12.10 14.88 7.23
C ASN A 46 13.20 14.90 6.15
N GLY A 47 13.77 16.07 5.88
CA GLY A 47 14.85 16.23 4.90
C GLY A 47 14.40 16.02 3.46
N ASN A 48 13.12 16.26 3.17
CA ASN A 48 12.49 16.02 1.87
C ASN A 48 12.64 14.55 1.41
N LYS A 49 12.44 13.61 2.33
CA LYS A 49 12.49 12.17 2.07
C LYS A 49 11.19 11.50 2.43
N ASN A 50 10.89 10.38 1.80
CA ASN A 50 9.78 9.55 2.23
C ASN A 50 10.19 8.79 3.49
N LYS A 51 9.26 8.61 4.42
CA LYS A 51 9.47 7.77 5.59
C LYS A 51 8.47 6.64 5.58
N CYS A 52 8.95 5.45 5.91
CA CYS A 52 8.18 4.22 5.91
C CYS A 52 8.50 3.46 7.19
N ILE A 53 7.47 3.04 7.93
CA ILE A 53 7.64 2.14 9.07
C ILE A 53 6.91 0.87 8.75
N THR A 54 7.63 -0.24 8.95
CA THR A 54 7.10 -1.58 8.84
C THR A 54 7.20 -2.29 10.19
N VAL A 55 6.34 -3.29 10.40
CA VAL A 55 6.44 -4.28 11.45
C VAL A 55 6.52 -5.66 10.83
N ASN A 56 7.52 -6.45 11.23
CA ASN A 56 7.68 -7.83 10.76
C ASN A 56 6.76 -8.80 11.54
N GLY A 57 6.79 -10.09 11.19
CA GLY A 57 6.00 -11.12 11.86
C GLY A 57 6.31 -11.31 13.35
N ASP A 58 7.50 -10.91 13.79
CA ASP A 58 7.94 -10.96 15.19
C ASP A 58 7.58 -9.69 15.99
N GLY A 59 6.88 -8.74 15.37
CA GLY A 59 6.50 -7.47 16.00
C GLY A 59 7.64 -6.43 16.03
N VAL A 60 8.77 -6.69 15.39
CA VAL A 60 9.90 -5.75 15.31
C VAL A 60 9.56 -4.63 14.34
N LYS A 61 9.54 -3.40 14.85
CA LYS A 61 9.34 -2.20 14.04
C LYS A 61 10.67 -1.78 13.40
N THR A 62 10.65 -1.48 12.11
CA THR A 62 11.80 -0.92 11.38
C THR A 62 11.38 0.35 10.67
N THR A 63 12.18 1.40 10.84
CA THR A 63 11.99 2.69 10.18
C THR A 63 12.95 2.81 9.00
N TYR A 64 12.41 3.19 7.85
CA TYR A 64 13.15 3.44 6.62
C TYR A 64 12.98 4.88 6.18
N ILE A 65 14.06 5.46 5.69
CA ILE A 65 14.07 6.73 4.95
C ILE A 65 14.36 6.39 3.48
N CYS A 66 13.46 6.80 2.60
CA CYS A 66 13.49 6.42 1.19
C CYS A 66 13.52 7.65 0.28
N THR A 67 14.24 7.57 -0.84
CA THR A 67 14.24 8.64 -1.86
C THR A 67 12.91 8.72 -2.60
N ALA A 68 12.27 7.57 -2.83
CA ALA A 68 10.96 7.49 -3.45
C ALA A 68 10.13 6.39 -2.78
N CYS A 69 8.82 6.60 -2.76
CA CYS A 69 7.84 5.59 -2.41
C CYS A 69 6.69 5.70 -3.41
N TYR A 70 6.41 4.62 -4.11
CA TYR A 70 5.28 4.47 -5.01
C TYR A 70 4.85 3.01 -4.97
N ARG A 71 3.54 2.77 -5.07
CA ARG A 71 3.03 1.41 -5.24
C ARG A 71 3.34 0.92 -6.65
N GLY A 72 3.51 -0.40 -6.81
CA GLY A 72 3.76 -1.00 -8.13
C GLY A 72 2.65 -0.73 -9.16
N ASP A 73 1.42 -0.40 -8.70
CA ASP A 73 0.30 0.01 -9.55
C ASP A 73 0.24 1.52 -9.83
N GLY A 74 1.21 2.30 -9.35
CA GLY A 74 1.28 3.75 -9.49
C GLY A 74 0.21 4.53 -8.72
N LYS A 75 -0.59 3.86 -7.87
CA LYS A 75 -1.66 4.49 -7.10
C LYS A 75 -1.18 4.86 -5.69
N PRO A 76 -1.85 5.81 -5.01
CA PRO A 76 -1.58 6.08 -3.60
C PRO A 76 -2.08 4.96 -2.69
N ALA A 77 -1.64 4.97 -1.44
CA ALA A 77 -2.21 4.14 -0.40
C ALA A 77 -3.70 4.45 -0.18
N SER A 78 -4.45 3.50 0.40
CA SER A 78 -5.86 3.73 0.74
C SER A 78 -6.29 2.98 2.01
N ALA A 79 -7.36 3.46 2.63
CA ALA A 79 -7.97 2.90 3.83
C ALA A 79 -9.49 2.74 3.64
N LYS A 80 -10.16 1.91 4.45
CA LYS A 80 -11.60 1.62 4.34
C LYS A 80 -12.39 2.20 5.49
N ASP A 81 -13.69 2.44 5.23
CA ASP A 81 -14.63 2.93 6.22
C ASP A 81 -14.08 4.16 6.93
N CYS A 82 -13.79 5.21 6.16
CA CYS A 82 -13.21 6.43 6.69
C CYS A 82 -14.29 7.42 7.15
N VAL A 83 -13.97 8.24 8.15
CA VAL A 83 -14.74 9.41 8.57
C VAL A 83 -13.79 10.59 8.73
N GLY A 84 -14.19 11.77 8.29
CA GLY A 84 -13.32 12.95 8.34
C GLY A 84 -14.09 14.26 8.31
N PRO A 85 -13.41 15.37 8.00
CA PRO A 85 -14.01 16.71 8.01
C PRO A 85 -15.16 16.85 7.02
N HIS A 86 -15.10 16.12 5.89
CA HIS A 86 -16.12 16.13 4.86
C HIS A 86 -16.83 14.79 4.78
N PRO A 87 -18.14 14.78 4.45
CA PRO A 87 -18.88 13.54 4.24
C PRO A 87 -18.32 12.79 3.03
N LEU A 88 -18.03 11.50 3.22
CA LEU A 88 -17.61 10.62 2.13
C LEU A 88 -18.82 9.97 1.49
N SER A 89 -18.83 9.93 0.15
CA SER A 89 -19.91 9.33 -0.64
C SER A 89 -19.96 7.80 -0.57
N SER A 90 -18.89 7.17 -0.08
CA SER A 90 -18.82 5.73 0.09
C SER A 90 -18.09 5.33 1.37
N LYS A 91 -18.41 4.12 1.84
CA LYS A 91 -17.64 3.41 2.88
C LYS A 91 -16.46 2.62 2.30
N GLY A 92 -16.23 2.73 0.99
CA GLY A 92 -15.22 1.99 0.26
C GLY A 92 -13.80 2.45 0.57
N ALA A 93 -12.89 2.13 -0.34
CA ALA A 93 -11.51 2.59 -0.25
C ALA A 93 -11.45 4.11 -0.43
N PHE A 94 -10.80 4.79 0.52
CA PHE A 94 -10.51 6.20 0.50
C PHE A 94 -9.00 6.41 0.36
N THR A 95 -8.62 7.31 -0.55
CA THR A 95 -7.22 7.59 -0.87
C THR A 95 -6.54 8.32 0.27
N CYS A 96 -5.35 7.87 0.63
CA CYS A 96 -4.44 8.55 1.54
C CYS A 96 -3.19 8.85 0.71
N ASP A 97 -3.06 10.08 0.24
CA ASP A 97 -2.00 10.53 -0.67
C ASP A 97 -1.00 11.47 0.01
N ALA A 98 -1.26 11.90 1.25
CA ALA A 98 -0.33 12.69 2.03
C ALA A 98 0.50 11.84 3.02
N ALA A 99 -0.16 10.95 3.76
CA ALA A 99 0.45 10.07 4.75
C ALA A 99 -0.57 9.03 5.26
N MET A 100 -0.08 8.05 6.02
CA MET A 100 -0.93 7.15 6.79
C MET A 100 -0.23 6.73 8.08
N ASP A 101 -0.97 6.68 9.18
CA ASP A 101 -0.49 6.29 10.51
C ASP A 101 -1.49 5.35 11.21
N GLU A 102 -1.06 4.73 12.30
CA GLU A 102 -1.91 3.91 13.17
C GLU A 102 -1.87 4.42 14.62
N ASN A 103 -3.03 4.58 15.23
CA ASN A 103 -3.18 4.90 16.64
C ASN A 103 -4.35 4.13 17.26
N PRO A 104 -4.18 2.82 17.53
CA PRO A 104 -5.21 2.01 18.16
C PRO A 104 -5.48 2.40 19.61
N THR A 105 -4.53 3.04 20.29
CA THR A 105 -4.65 3.42 21.70
C THR A 105 -5.70 4.51 21.91
N THR A 106 -5.66 5.57 21.11
CA THR A 106 -6.59 6.71 21.29
C THR A 106 -7.85 6.58 20.42
N SER A 107 -7.80 5.80 19.35
CA SER A 107 -8.90 5.65 18.38
C SER A 107 -9.20 4.19 18.08
N PRO A 108 -9.56 3.35 19.08
CA PRO A 108 -9.63 1.89 18.91
C PRO A 108 -10.64 1.43 17.85
N LYS A 109 -11.72 2.19 17.62
CA LYS A 109 -12.74 1.85 16.60
C LYS A 109 -12.32 2.20 15.18
N ARG A 110 -11.41 3.16 15.02
CA ARG A 110 -10.90 3.66 13.73
C ARG A 110 -9.43 4.03 13.89
N PRO A 111 -8.56 3.03 14.04
CA PRO A 111 -7.17 3.23 14.43
C PRO A 111 -6.33 3.83 13.30
N ILE A 112 -6.77 3.72 12.05
CA ILE A 112 -5.98 4.16 10.89
C ILE A 112 -6.23 5.64 10.64
N PHE A 113 -5.15 6.43 10.67
CA PHE A 113 -5.19 7.85 10.36
C PHE A 113 -4.74 8.01 8.91
N CYS A 114 -5.70 8.29 8.05
CA CYS A 114 -5.49 8.54 6.63
C CYS A 114 -5.36 10.05 6.40
N PHE A 115 -4.23 10.49 5.88
CA PHE A 115 -4.04 11.89 5.53
C PHE A 115 -4.21 12.08 4.03
N HIS A 116 -5.10 13.00 3.66
CA HIS A 116 -5.45 13.29 2.27
C HIS A 116 -5.23 14.77 1.95
N TYR A 117 -4.70 15.09 0.77
CA TYR A 117 -4.66 16.47 0.27
C TYR A 117 -5.99 16.83 -0.38
N ASN A 118 -6.65 17.87 0.12
CA ASN A 118 -7.84 18.42 -0.55
C ASN A 118 -7.47 19.20 -1.82
N ALA A 119 -8.47 19.76 -2.50
CA ALA A 119 -8.27 20.51 -3.75
C ALA A 119 -7.36 21.76 -3.60
N GLN A 120 -7.24 22.30 -2.38
CA GLN A 120 -6.37 23.41 -2.03
C GLN A 120 -4.97 22.95 -1.57
N HIS A 121 -4.67 21.66 -1.71
CA HIS A 121 -3.43 21.04 -1.26
C HIS A 121 -3.19 21.15 0.25
N VAL A 122 -4.28 21.25 1.04
CA VAL A 122 -4.23 21.23 2.50
C VAL A 122 -4.41 19.79 2.97
N ARG A 123 -3.54 19.35 3.89
CA ARG A 123 -3.59 18.02 4.48
C ARG A 123 -4.75 17.92 5.47
N GLU A 124 -5.73 17.08 5.16
CA GLU A 124 -6.87 16.74 6.01
C GLU A 124 -6.69 15.35 6.62
N THR A 125 -7.29 15.11 7.79
CA THR A 125 -7.19 13.84 8.52
C THR A 125 -8.51 13.11 8.53
N TYR A 126 -8.51 11.89 8.03
CA TYR A 126 -9.62 10.95 8.06
C TYR A 126 -9.26 9.78 8.97
N ARG A 127 -10.20 9.32 9.78
CA ARG A 127 -10.04 8.14 10.65
C ARG A 127 -10.76 6.96 10.04
N CYS A 128 -10.07 5.84 9.87
CA CYS A 128 -10.54 4.69 9.12
C CYS A 128 -10.48 3.41 9.96
N VAL A 129 -11.31 2.42 9.65
CA VAL A 129 -11.36 1.15 10.40
C VAL A 129 -10.13 0.30 10.11
N SER A 130 -9.75 0.21 8.83
CA SER A 130 -8.65 -0.65 8.40
C SER A 130 -7.92 -0.04 7.21
N ARG A 131 -6.68 -0.51 7.00
CA ARG A 131 -5.94 -0.28 5.76
C ARG A 131 -6.61 -1.06 4.62
N HIS A 132 -6.50 -0.55 3.40
CA HIS A 132 -6.88 -1.28 2.19
C HIS A 132 -5.63 -1.66 1.41
N LEU A 133 -4.84 -0.65 1.05
CA LEU A 133 -3.66 -0.76 0.22
C LEU A 133 -2.56 0.08 0.86
N ASN A 134 -1.42 -0.54 1.13
CA ASN A 134 -0.31 0.15 1.77
C ASN A 134 0.58 0.85 0.74
N GLN A 135 1.28 1.88 1.20
CA GLN A 135 2.37 2.46 0.44
C GLN A 135 3.51 1.45 0.32
N GLN A 136 4.18 1.44 -0.83
CA GLN A 136 5.39 0.65 -1.05
C GLN A 136 6.56 1.59 -1.34
N CYS A 137 7.77 1.14 -1.00
CA CYS A 137 9.01 1.84 -1.30
C CYS A 137 10.04 0.85 -1.86
N PRO A 138 10.70 1.14 -2.99
CA PRO A 138 11.74 0.25 -3.52
C PRO A 138 12.90 0.09 -2.54
N SER A 139 13.30 -1.16 -2.25
CA SER A 139 14.27 -1.48 -1.19
C SER A 139 15.64 -0.86 -1.45
N GLU A 140 16.06 -0.80 -2.71
CA GLU A 140 17.32 -0.20 -3.15
C GLU A 140 17.37 1.33 -2.98
N GLN A 141 16.21 1.96 -2.80
CA GLN A 141 16.04 3.39 -2.58
C GLN A 141 15.80 3.76 -1.12
N CYS A 142 15.84 2.78 -0.23
CA CYS A 142 15.57 2.92 1.19
C CYS A 142 16.81 2.62 2.03
N LYS A 143 16.96 3.36 3.12
CA LYS A 143 17.95 3.09 4.16
C LYS A 143 17.25 2.95 5.49
N VAL A 144 17.63 1.94 6.27
CA VAL A 144 17.20 1.82 7.66
C VAL A 144 17.67 3.07 8.40
N GLN A 145 16.76 3.75 9.08
CA GLN A 145 17.09 4.85 9.97
C GLN A 145 17.70 4.24 11.23
N GLY A 146 19.02 4.38 11.40
CA GLY A 146 19.67 4.03 12.65
C GLY A 146 19.06 4.83 13.81
N THR A 147 18.73 4.13 14.89
CA THR A 147 18.29 4.71 16.17
C THR A 147 19.39 5.51 16.83
#